data_AF-A0A933DDY6-F1
#
_entry.id   AF-A0A933DDY6-F1
#
_cell.length_a   1.000
_cell.length_b   1.000
_cell.length_c   1.000
_cell.angle_alpha   90.00
_cell.angle_beta   90.00
_cell.angle_gamma   90.00
#
_symmetry.space_group_name_H-M   'P 1'
#
loop_
_entity.id
_entity.type
_entity.pdbx_description
1 polymer ?
#
loop_
_entity_poly.entity_id
_entity_poly.type
_entity_poly.pdbx_seq_one_letter_code
_entity_poly.pdbx_strand_id
1 'polypeptide(L)'
;MALNLTLRKVYLYLFAVVGLVLIIIGSVSLINLGLKTWIFTKADDAMCFYGPRYAAPLKENGTTGQTQEELDRQRAEDEQYCREVTRPAQKQSQASLAIAQLIVGVPLFGYHWMLIRKEGQV
;
A
#
# COMPACT_ATOMS: atom_id res chain seq x y z
N MET A 1 43.54 -1.71 8.49
CA MET A 1 43.07 -0.33 8.68
C MET A 1 42.36 -0.28 10.04
N ALA A 2 42.97 0.32 11.06
CA ALA A 2 42.44 0.29 12.42
C ALA A 2 41.20 1.18 12.55
N LEU A 3 40.09 0.60 13.01
CA LEU A 3 38.80 1.27 13.10
C LEU A 3 38.80 2.23 14.32
N ASN A 4 39.12 3.51 14.09
CA ASN A 4 38.96 4.56 15.12
C ASN A 4 37.48 4.93 15.24
N LEU A 5 36.70 4.04 15.87
CA LEU A 5 35.27 4.18 16.10
C LEU A 5 35.03 5.02 17.36
N THR A 6 34.85 6.33 17.17
CA THR A 6 34.42 7.20 18.28
C THR A 6 32.91 7.06 18.49
N LEU A 7 32.44 7.16 19.75
CA LEU A 7 31.01 7.16 20.11
C LEU A 7 30.19 8.13 19.25
N ARG A 8 30.76 9.30 18.94
CA ARG A 8 30.15 10.30 18.05
C ARG A 8 29.93 9.76 16.63
N LYS A 9 30.93 9.08 16.04
CA LYS A 9 30.80 8.53 14.69
C LYS A 9 29.75 7.43 14.64
N VAL A 10 29.76 6.51 15.61
CA VAL A 10 28.75 5.44 15.70
C VAL A 10 27.35 6.01 15.74
N TYR A 11 27.12 6.99 16.62
CA TYR A 11 25.82 7.68 16.72
C TYR A 11 25.39 8.31 15.40
N LEU A 12 26.30 9.04 14.74
CA LEU A 12 26.00 9.72 13.48
C LEU A 12 25.68 8.74 12.35
N TYR A 13 26.40 7.63 12.22
CA TYR A 13 26.12 6.61 11.20
C TYR A 13 24.79 5.91 11.45
N LEU A 14 24.48 5.54 12.71
CA LEU A 14 23.19 4.95 13.04
C LEU A 14 22.03 5.90 12.74
N PHE A 15 22.14 7.15 13.16
CA PHE A 15 21.12 8.17 12.88
C PHE A 15 20.95 8.40 11.37
N ALA A 16 22.05 8.44 10.62
CA ALA A 16 22.00 8.58 9.16
C ALA A 16 21.30 7.39 8.48
N VAL A 17 21.54 6.15 8.94
CA VAL A 17 20.84 4.97 8.43
C VAL A 17 19.35 5.03 8.71
N VAL A 18 18.95 5.41 9.94
CA VAL A 18 17.52 5.59 10.27
C VAL A 18 16.90 6.67 9.40
N GLY A 19 17.56 7.83 9.28
CA GLY A 19 17.08 8.93 8.43
C GLY A 19 16.95 8.51 6.96
N LEU A 20 17.91 7.75 6.43
CA LEU A 20 17.87 7.23 5.06
C LEU A 20 16.66 6.31 4.85
N VAL A 21 16.37 5.41 5.80
CA VAL A 21 15.21 4.52 5.73
C VAL A 21 13.90 5.33 5.71
N LEU A 22 13.77 6.34 6.57
CA LEU A 22 12.58 7.20 6.61
C LEU A 22 12.38 7.95 5.28
N ILE A 23 13.45 8.46 4.69
CA ILE A 23 13.41 9.13 3.39
C ILE A 23 12.95 8.16 2.30
N ILE A 24 13.50 6.94 2.25
CA ILE A 24 13.11 5.93 1.26
C ILE A 24 11.62 5.61 1.36
N ILE A 25 11.11 5.36 2.57
CA ILE A 25 9.70 5.05 2.81
C ILE A 25 8.82 6.23 2.37
N GLY A 26 9.21 7.47 2.71
CA GLY A 26 8.51 8.69 2.31
C GLY A 26 8.48 8.87 0.79
N SER A 27 9.61 8.69 0.10
CA SER A 27 9.72 8.80 -1.35
C SER A 27 8.86 7.76 -2.07
N VAL A 28 8.89 6.49 -1.63
CA VAL A 28 8.03 5.43 -2.19
C VAL A 28 6.55 5.77 -1.99
N SER A 29 6.18 6.29 -0.82
CA SER A 29 4.80 6.66 -0.51
C SER A 29 4.30 7.80 -1.42
N LEU A 30 5.12 8.83 -1.64
CA LEU A 30 4.79 9.96 -2.52
C LEU A 30 4.65 9.52 -3.98
N ILE A 31 5.58 8.68 -4.47
CA ILE A 31 5.53 8.18 -5.84
C ILE A 31 4.31 7.28 -6.02
N ASN A 32 4.03 6.39 -5.07
CA ASN A 32 2.85 5.54 -5.09
C ASN A 32 1.55 6.37 -5.12
N LEU A 33 1.48 7.45 -4.34
CA LEU A 33 0.34 8.38 -4.40
C LEU A 33 0.23 9.03 -5.78
N GLY A 34 1.32 9.57 -6.32
CA GLY A 34 1.33 10.16 -7.66
C GLY A 34 0.89 9.17 -8.75
N LEU A 35 1.35 7.92 -8.67
CA LEU A 35 0.96 6.86 -9.61
C LEU A 35 -0.53 6.55 -9.50
N LYS A 36 -1.09 6.40 -8.29
CA LYS A 36 -2.53 6.18 -8.11
C LYS A 36 -3.36 7.36 -8.58
N THR A 37 -2.94 8.59 -8.31
CA THR A 37 -3.73 9.77 -8.64
C THR A 37 -3.71 10.09 -10.14
N TRP A 38 -2.60 9.86 -10.84
CA TRP A 38 -2.44 10.31 -12.24
C TRP A 38 -2.41 9.19 -13.28
N ILE A 39 -1.99 7.98 -12.92
CA ILE A 39 -1.79 6.86 -13.85
C ILE A 39 -2.80 5.74 -13.59
N PHE A 40 -2.97 5.35 -12.33
CA PHE A 40 -3.88 4.29 -11.88
C PHE A 40 -5.09 4.88 -11.14
N THR A 41 -5.83 5.76 -11.81
CA THR A 41 -7.01 6.44 -11.24
C THR A 41 -8.10 5.48 -10.74
N LYS A 42 -8.07 4.22 -11.17
CA LYS A 42 -8.97 3.14 -10.73
C LYS A 42 -8.50 2.38 -9.49
N ALA A 43 -7.31 2.68 -8.95
CA ALA A 43 -6.78 2.00 -7.77
C ALA A 43 -7.52 2.39 -6.47
N ASP A 44 -8.11 3.59 -6.42
CA ASP A 44 -8.83 4.10 -5.23
C ASP A 44 -10.37 4.05 -5.39
N ASP A 45 -10.88 3.62 -6.54
CA ASP A 45 -12.34 3.53 -6.81
C ASP A 45 -13.04 2.39 -6.04
N ALA A 46 -12.29 1.46 -5.43
CA ALA A 46 -12.85 0.28 -4.77
C ALA A 46 -13.22 0.47 -3.29
N MET A 47 -13.93 1.55 -2.97
CA MET A 47 -14.70 1.59 -1.73
C MET A 47 -16.01 0.82 -1.92
N CYS A 48 -15.93 -0.51 -1.78
CA CYS A 48 -17.14 -1.30 -1.57
C CYS A 48 -17.61 -1.08 -0.13
N PHE A 49 -18.60 -0.21 0.07
CA PHE A 49 -19.22 -0.02 1.37
C PHE A 49 -20.06 -1.26 1.72
N TYR A 50 -19.59 -2.07 2.66
CA TYR A 50 -20.33 -3.18 3.23
C TYR A 50 -21.40 -2.61 4.19
N GLY A 51 -22.44 -2.02 3.62
CA GLY A 51 -23.60 -1.54 4.35
C GLY A 51 -24.86 -2.11 3.70
N PRO A 52 -25.84 -2.60 4.48
CA PRO A 52 -27.08 -3.10 3.92
C PRO A 52 -27.70 -2.00 3.06
N ARG A 53 -27.84 -2.26 1.75
CA ARG A 53 -28.35 -1.26 0.79
C ARG A 53 -29.78 -0.82 1.06
N TYR A 54 -30.50 -1.52 1.92
CA TYR A 54 -31.79 -1.11 2.42
C TYR A 54 -31.87 -1.50 3.89
N ALA A 55 -31.96 -0.52 4.79
CA ALA A 55 -32.74 -0.76 5.99
C ALA A 55 -34.14 -1.12 5.48
N ALA A 56 -34.52 -2.39 5.55
CA ALA A 56 -35.90 -2.77 5.28
C ALA A 56 -36.78 -1.80 6.08
N PRO A 57 -37.80 -1.15 5.47
CA PRO A 57 -38.62 -0.22 6.20
C PRO A 57 -39.14 -0.97 7.43
N LEU A 58 -38.78 -0.47 8.62
CA LEU A 58 -39.31 -0.99 9.87
C LEU A 58 -40.82 -0.84 9.76
N LYS A 59 -41.53 -1.94 9.51
CA LYS A 59 -42.97 -1.94 9.77
C LYS A 59 -43.11 -1.62 11.25
N GLU A 60 -44.04 -0.73 11.55
CA GLU A 60 -44.39 -0.17 12.87
C GLU A 60 -44.63 -1.24 13.97
N ASN A 61 -44.62 -2.53 13.61
CA ASN A 61 -44.91 -3.68 14.46
C ASN A 61 -43.78 -4.74 14.51
N GLY A 62 -42.51 -4.30 14.61
CA GLY A 62 -41.42 -5.09 15.21
C GLY A 62 -40.98 -6.38 14.51
N THR A 63 -41.45 -6.66 13.29
CA THR A 63 -41.02 -7.82 12.50
C THR A 63 -40.37 -7.33 11.21
N THR A 64 -39.05 -7.51 11.14
CA THR A 64 -38.24 -7.33 9.93
C THR A 64 -38.91 -8.08 8.78
N GLY A 65 -39.44 -7.34 7.80
CA GLY A 65 -40.17 -7.89 6.66
C GLY A 65 -39.31 -8.58 5.61
N GLN A 66 -38.15 -9.12 6.00
CA GLN A 66 -37.32 -9.98 5.16
C GLN A 66 -37.05 -11.27 5.91
N THR A 67 -37.20 -12.40 5.21
CA THR A 67 -36.84 -13.71 5.73
C THR A 67 -35.32 -13.74 5.94
N GLN A 68 -34.83 -14.42 6.99
CA GLN A 68 -33.38 -14.54 7.26
C GLN A 68 -32.61 -15.02 6.01
N GLU A 69 -33.23 -15.88 5.22
CA GLU A 69 -32.74 -16.39 3.95
C GLU A 69 -32.57 -15.32 2.85
N GLU A 70 -33.43 -14.30 2.79
CA GLU A 70 -33.34 -13.20 1.83
C GLU A 70 -32.20 -12.22 2.18
N LEU A 71 -32.00 -11.99 3.49
CA LEU A 71 -30.87 -11.22 4.00
C LEU A 71 -29.53 -11.93 3.71
N ASP A 72 -29.49 -13.24 3.90
CA ASP A 72 -28.29 -14.04 3.64
C ASP A 72 -27.97 -14.09 2.13
N ARG A 73 -29.00 -14.16 1.27
CA ARG A 73 -28.83 -14.08 -0.19
C ARG A 73 -28.31 -12.70 -0.62
N GLN A 74 -28.86 -11.61 -0.09
CA GLN A 74 -28.37 -10.26 -0.38
C GLN A 74 -26.91 -10.06 0.05
N ARG A 75 -26.51 -10.57 1.22
CA ARG A 75 -25.11 -10.53 1.66
C ARG A 75 -24.20 -11.29 0.70
N ALA A 76 -24.62 -12.46 0.24
CA ALA A 76 -23.83 -13.25 -0.69
C ALA A 76 -23.66 -12.54 -2.05
N GLU A 77 -24.72 -11.90 -2.56
CA GLU A 77 -24.69 -11.11 -3.80
C GLU A 77 -23.80 -9.86 -3.65
N ASP A 78 -23.92 -9.11 -2.54
CA ASP A 78 -23.07 -7.96 -2.24
C ASP A 78 -21.60 -8.36 -2.06
N GLU A 79 -21.32 -9.50 -1.43
CA GLU A 79 -19.95 -10.00 -1.26
C GLU A 79 -19.33 -10.38 -2.62
N GLN A 80 -20.10 -11.02 -3.51
CA GLN A 80 -19.65 -11.34 -4.87
C GLN A 80 -19.36 -10.08 -5.68
N TYR A 81 -20.27 -9.11 -5.66
CA TYR A 81 -20.09 -7.83 -6.33
C TYR A 81 -18.86 -7.08 -5.79
N CYS A 82 -18.71 -7.01 -4.47
CA CYS A 82 -17.55 -6.41 -3.83
C CYS A 82 -16.25 -7.08 -4.27
N ARG A 83 -16.19 -8.42 -4.28
CA ARG A 83 -15.00 -9.15 -4.74
C ARG A 83 -14.67 -8.83 -6.20
N GLU A 84 -15.67 -8.67 -7.06
CA GLU A 84 -15.45 -8.36 -8.47
C GLU A 84 -14.87 -6.95 -8.66
N VAL A 85 -15.39 -5.95 -7.95
CA VAL A 85 -14.92 -4.55 -8.06
C VAL A 85 -13.61 -4.29 -7.30
N THR A 86 -13.35 -4.98 -6.18
CA THR A 86 -12.14 -4.75 -5.38
C THR A 86 -10.90 -5.43 -5.96
N ARG A 87 -11.06 -6.58 -6.64
CA ARG A 87 -9.93 -7.31 -7.25
C ARG A 87 -9.10 -6.48 -8.23
N PRO A 88 -9.69 -5.75 -9.21
CA PRO A 88 -8.90 -4.93 -10.12
C PRO A 88 -8.20 -3.77 -9.41
N ALA A 89 -8.88 -3.10 -8.47
CA ALA A 89 -8.29 -1.99 -7.72
C ALA A 89 -7.13 -2.43 -6.81
N GLN A 90 -7.26 -3.58 -6.13
CA GLN A 90 -6.19 -4.17 -5.33
C GLN A 90 -4.95 -4.46 -6.19
N LYS A 91 -5.14 -5.04 -7.37
CA LYS A 91 -4.04 -5.32 -8.31
C LYS A 91 -3.35 -4.03 -8.76
N GLN A 92 -4.10 -2.98 -9.09
CA GLN A 92 -3.51 -1.69 -9.48
C GLN A 92 -2.80 -1.00 -8.33
N SER A 93 -3.34 -1.05 -7.12
CA SER A 93 -2.68 -0.52 -5.92
C SER A 93 -1.37 -1.24 -5.64
N GLN A 94 -1.35 -2.57 -5.76
CA GLN A 94 -0.12 -3.37 -5.59
C GLN A 94 0.91 -3.05 -6.69
N ALA A 95 0.48 -2.95 -7.95
CA ALA A 95 1.34 -2.58 -9.05
C ALA A 95 1.95 -1.18 -8.85
N SER A 96 1.14 -0.20 -8.45
CA SER A 96 1.59 1.16 -8.15
C SER A 96 2.67 1.17 -7.07
N LEU A 97 2.45 0.44 -5.96
CA LEU A 97 3.43 0.35 -4.89
C LEU A 97 4.73 -0.30 -5.36
N ALA A 98 4.64 -1.41 -6.10
CA ALA A 98 5.80 -2.11 -6.63
C ALA A 98 6.62 -1.23 -7.58
N ILE A 99 5.94 -0.49 -8.47
CA ILE A 99 6.60 0.45 -9.38
C ILE A 99 7.27 1.57 -8.60
N ALA A 100 6.59 2.14 -7.59
CA ALA A 100 7.18 3.16 -6.73
C ALA A 100 8.44 2.67 -6.01
N GLN A 101 8.42 1.45 -5.50
CA GLN A 101 9.59 0.81 -4.88
C GLN A 101 10.72 0.60 -5.88
N LEU A 102 10.43 0.19 -7.12
CA LEU A 102 11.45 0.01 -8.15
C LEU A 102 12.09 1.34 -8.57
N ILE A 103 11.28 2.39 -8.74
CA ILE A 103 11.78 3.73 -9.11
C ILE A 103 12.78 4.26 -8.08
N VAL A 104 12.56 4.00 -6.79
CA VAL A 104 13.47 4.43 -5.71
C VAL A 104 14.60 3.43 -5.49
N GLY A 105 14.28 2.15 -5.45
CA GLY A 105 15.18 1.07 -5.07
C GLY A 105 16.24 0.74 -6.14
N VAL A 106 15.89 0.80 -7.43
CA VAL A 106 16.83 0.48 -8.51
C VAL A 106 17.99 1.48 -8.56
N PRO A 107 17.78 2.82 -8.52
CA PRO A 107 18.88 3.77 -8.44
C PRO A 107 19.73 3.60 -7.18
N LEU A 108 19.10 3.34 -6.02
CA LEU A 108 19.79 3.12 -4.75
C LEU A 108 20.70 1.90 -4.81
N PHE A 109 20.16 0.77 -5.27
CA PHE A 109 20.93 -0.46 -5.47
C PHE A 109 22.06 -0.26 -6.48
N GLY A 110 21.77 0.37 -7.62
CA GLY A 110 22.76 0.66 -8.66
C GLY A 110 23.91 1.51 -8.14
N TYR A 111 23.62 2.56 -7.38
CA TYR A 111 24.64 3.41 -6.76
C TYR A 111 25.54 2.62 -5.81
N HIS A 112 24.96 1.85 -4.89
CA HIS A 112 25.72 1.03 -3.96
C HIS A 112 26.54 -0.06 -4.65
N TRP A 113 25.97 -0.72 -5.67
CA TRP A 113 26.66 -1.71 -6.47
C TRP A 113 27.86 -1.13 -7.22
N MET A 114 27.72 0.05 -7.81
CA MET A 114 28.82 0.74 -8.48
C MET A 114 29.92 1.14 -7.50
N LEU A 115 29.58 1.57 -6.29
CA LEU A 115 30.55 1.92 -5.26
C LEU A 115 31.37 0.69 -4.84
N ILE A 116 30.72 -0.43 -4.55
CA ILE A 116 31.37 -1.70 -4.19
C ILE A 116 32.34 -2.13 -5.31
N ARG A 117 31.91 -2.01 -6.56
CA ARG A 117 32.74 -2.40 -7.70
C ARG A 117 33.97 -1.49 -7.88
N LYS A 118 33.86 -0.20 -7.54
CA LYS A 118 35.01 0.73 -7.54
C LYS A 118 35.98 0.42 -6.40
N GLU A 119 35.49 0.08 -5.22
CA GLU A 119 36.32 -0.30 -4.08
C GLU A 119 36.99 -1.66 -4.28
N GLY A 120 36.33 -2.61 -4.93
CA GLY A 120 36.89 -3.94 -5.24
C GLY A 120 37.87 -3.98 -6.41
N GLN A 121 38.07 -2.87 -7.12
CA GLN A 121 39.06 -2.73 -8.21
C GLN A 121 40.32 -1.93 -7.79
N VAL A 122 40.43 -1.55 -6.51
CA VAL A 122 41.62 -0.97 -5.87
C VAL A 122 42.25 -2.01 -4.96
#